data_AF-A0A2A7MCZ9-F1
#
_entry.id   AF-A0A2A7MCZ9-F1
#
_cell.length_a   1.000
_cell.length_b   1.000
_cell.length_c   1.000
_cell.angle_alpha   90.00
_cell.angle_beta   90.00
_cell.angle_gamma   90.00
#
_symmetry.space_group_name_H-M   'P 1'
#
loop_
_entity.id
_entity.type
_entity.pdbx_description
1 polymer ?
#
loop_
_entity_poly.entity_id
_entity_poly.type
_entity_poly.pdbx_seq_one_letter_code
_entity_poly.pdbx_strand_id
1 'polypeptide(L)'
;MNINLPRIGLRNLKTAIAVTLCMLIFQLFNRDNPFFACIAAVFCMKDTVSSSISMGLNRTIGTIIGGVVGIIIIYLNSVFPFFNLITPIMTGLGISISIYICTIIKKPEAVVVSCIVLVAIMINSASQANAYIYAINRSFDTIIGIIIAVLINKHINPPSEEGYLT
;
A
#
# COMPACT_ATOMS: atom_id res chain seq x y z
N MET A 1 36.14 -18.90 -9.01
CA MET A 1 35.33 -17.76 -8.54
C MET A 1 34.59 -18.20 -7.28
N ASN A 2 34.99 -17.76 -6.09
CA ASN A 2 34.32 -18.13 -4.84
C ASN A 2 33.11 -17.22 -4.64
N ILE A 3 31.91 -17.79 -4.75
CA ILE A 3 30.65 -17.06 -4.58
C ILE A 3 30.28 -17.14 -3.10
N ASN A 4 30.54 -16.06 -2.34
CA ASN A 4 30.03 -15.93 -0.98
C ASN A 4 28.59 -15.42 -1.02
N LEU A 5 27.62 -16.31 -0.79
CA LEU A 5 26.22 -15.91 -0.68
C LEU A 5 25.93 -15.32 0.71
N PRO A 6 25.18 -14.21 0.79
CA PRO A 6 24.73 -13.65 2.06
C PRO A 6 23.73 -14.60 2.75
N ARG A 7 23.78 -14.67 4.08
CA ARG A 7 22.86 -15.49 4.87
C ARG A 7 21.45 -14.91 4.84
N ILE A 8 20.44 -15.77 4.89
CA ILE A 8 19.03 -15.36 5.00
C ILE A 8 18.82 -14.71 6.37
N GLY A 9 18.54 -13.40 6.37
CA GLY A 9 18.24 -12.65 7.59
C GLY A 9 16.83 -12.92 8.13
N LEU A 10 16.65 -12.70 9.44
CA LEU A 10 15.36 -12.89 10.13
C LEU A 10 14.22 -12.09 9.49
N ARG A 11 14.48 -10.86 9.04
CA ARG A 11 13.47 -10.05 8.34
C ARG A 11 12.94 -10.73 7.07
N ASN A 12 13.79 -11.45 6.34
CA ASN A 12 13.36 -12.22 5.17
C ASN A 12 12.34 -13.29 5.58
N LEU A 13 12.69 -14.10 6.60
CA LEU A 13 11.79 -15.12 7.14
C LEU A 13 10.45 -14.54 7.63
N LYS A 14 10.49 -13.44 8.40
CA LYS A 14 9.28 -12.74 8.87
C LYS A 14 8.41 -12.28 7.70
N THR A 15 9.02 -11.75 6.65
CA THR A 15 8.30 -11.30 5.45
C THR A 15 7.62 -12.48 4.75
N ALA A 16 8.35 -13.59 4.55
CA ALA A 16 7.82 -14.79 3.91
C ALA A 16 6.65 -15.39 4.69
N ILE A 17 6.75 -15.44 6.03
CA ILE A 17 5.66 -15.91 6.90
C ILE A 17 4.45 -14.98 6.80
N ALA A 18 4.65 -13.66 6.84
CA ALA A 18 3.56 -12.69 6.73
C ALA A 18 2.81 -12.82 5.40
N VAL A 19 3.52 -12.97 4.27
CA VAL A 19 2.92 -13.20 2.95
C VAL A 19 2.15 -14.52 2.90
N THR A 20 2.73 -15.59 3.44
CA THR A 20 2.07 -16.90 3.51
C THR A 20 0.76 -16.81 4.28
N LEU A 21 0.75 -16.11 5.43
CA LEU A 21 -0.46 -15.90 6.20
C LEU A 21 -1.49 -15.03 5.49
N CYS A 22 -1.07 -14.00 4.74
CA CYS A 22 -1.99 -13.22 3.90
C CYS A 22 -2.71 -14.13 2.90
N MET A 23 -1.98 -14.99 2.21
CA MET A 23 -2.56 -15.91 1.22
C MET A 23 -3.50 -16.92 1.88
N LEU A 24 -3.10 -17.53 3.00
CA LEU A 24 -3.93 -18.49 3.73
C LEU A 24 -5.23 -17.86 4.24
N ILE A 25 -5.18 -16.66 4.80
CA ILE A 25 -6.37 -15.94 5.26
C ILE A 25 -7.32 -15.72 4.07
N PHE A 26 -6.84 -15.21 2.94
CA PHE A 26 -7.71 -14.98 1.79
C PHE A 26 -8.33 -16.27 1.24
N GLN A 27 -7.56 -17.36 1.22
CA GLN A 27 -8.06 -18.68 0.82
C GLN A 27 -9.14 -19.21 1.79
N LEU A 28 -8.95 -19.04 3.10
CA LEU A 28 -9.91 -19.49 4.12
C LEU A 28 -11.22 -18.70 4.10
N PHE A 29 -11.14 -17.41 3.81
CA PHE A 29 -12.31 -16.53 3.74
C PHE A 29 -12.97 -16.47 2.36
N ASN A 30 -12.52 -17.28 1.39
CA ASN A 30 -12.96 -17.24 -0.02
C ASN A 30 -12.96 -15.80 -0.59
N ARG A 31 -11.96 -14.99 -0.21
CA ARG A 31 -11.82 -13.62 -0.69
C ARG A 31 -10.90 -13.61 -1.90
N ASP A 32 -11.37 -12.98 -2.97
CA ASP A 32 -10.60 -12.90 -4.20
C ASP A 32 -9.32 -12.09 -4.02
N ASN A 33 -8.24 -12.60 -4.62
CA ASN A 33 -6.98 -11.92 -4.86
C ASN A 33 -6.24 -11.32 -3.63
N PRO A 34 -5.31 -12.07 -3.01
CA PRO A 34 -4.50 -11.58 -1.88
C PRO A 34 -3.41 -10.56 -2.24
N PHE A 35 -3.32 -10.11 -3.49
CA PHE A 35 -2.21 -9.32 -4.02
C PHE A 35 -1.93 -8.06 -3.19
N PHE A 36 -2.95 -7.27 -2.87
CA PHE A 36 -2.74 -6.02 -2.11
C PHE A 36 -2.35 -6.27 -0.66
N ALA A 37 -2.90 -7.31 -0.03
CA ALA A 37 -2.49 -7.72 1.31
C ALA A 37 -1.03 -8.18 1.33
N CYS A 38 -0.60 -8.99 0.35
CA CYS A 38 0.79 -9.46 0.25
C CYS A 38 1.77 -8.31 0.03
N ILE A 39 1.49 -7.38 -0.89
CA ILE A 39 2.36 -6.21 -1.11
C ILE A 39 2.41 -5.34 0.14
N ALA A 40 1.28 -5.13 0.81
CA ALA A 40 1.26 -4.37 2.06
C ALA A 40 2.12 -5.04 3.14
N ALA A 41 2.04 -6.37 3.27
CA ALA A 41 2.85 -7.10 4.22
C ALA A 41 4.35 -6.97 3.94
N VAL A 42 4.76 -7.13 2.68
CA VAL A 42 6.17 -6.95 2.25
C VAL A 42 6.66 -5.52 2.50
N PHE A 43 5.84 -4.53 2.13
CA PHE A 43 6.22 -3.13 2.20
C PHE A 43 6.36 -2.64 3.65
N CYS A 44 5.46 -3.09 4.52
CA CYS A 44 5.40 -2.69 5.92
C CYS A 44 6.31 -3.51 6.85
N MET A 45 6.84 -4.65 6.40
CA MET A 45 7.84 -5.40 7.17
C MET A 45 9.16 -4.62 7.24
N LYS A 46 9.50 -4.10 8.43
CA LYS A 46 10.73 -3.37 8.71
C LYS A 46 11.58 -4.05 9.77
N ASP A 47 12.75 -3.48 10.01
CA ASP A 47 13.70 -4.01 10.98
C ASP A 47 13.20 -3.86 12.42
N THR A 48 12.30 -2.89 12.70
CA THR A 48 11.64 -2.70 14.00
C THR A 48 10.11 -2.69 13.88
N VAL A 49 9.43 -3.01 14.99
CA VAL A 49 7.96 -2.98 15.07
C VAL A 49 7.43 -1.56 14.92
N SER A 50 8.06 -0.58 15.58
CA SER A 50 7.69 0.83 15.49
C SER A 50 7.80 1.38 14.06
N SER A 51 8.87 1.04 13.35
CA SER A 51 9.01 1.40 11.92
C SER A 51 7.99 0.68 11.04
N SER A 52 7.61 -0.56 11.38
CA SER A 52 6.57 -1.29 10.65
C SER A 52 5.19 -0.66 10.81
N ILE A 53 4.86 -0.22 12.03
CA ILE A 53 3.62 0.52 12.33
C ILE A 53 3.64 1.87 11.63
N SER A 54 4.73 2.63 11.73
CA SER A 54 4.89 3.93 11.04
C SER A 54 4.68 3.79 9.53
N MET A 55 5.32 2.79 8.91
CA MET A 55 5.15 2.52 7.50
C MET A 55 3.73 2.06 7.15
N GLY A 56 3.10 1.25 8.00
CA GLY A 56 1.69 0.87 7.87
C GLY A 56 0.77 2.09 7.83
N LEU A 57 0.94 3.02 8.76
CA LEU A 57 0.17 4.27 8.80
C LEU A 57 0.40 5.11 7.54
N ASN A 58 1.66 5.27 7.12
CA ASN A 58 1.97 6.03 5.89
C ASN A 58 1.37 5.38 4.64
N ARG A 59 1.33 4.05 4.58
CA ARG A 59 0.68 3.31 3.50
C ARG A 59 -0.85 3.49 3.51
N THR A 60 -1.49 3.47 4.67
CA THR A 60 -2.92 3.76 4.80
C THR A 60 -3.24 5.19 4.35
N ILE A 61 -2.47 6.18 4.83
CA ILE A 61 -2.62 7.58 4.43
C ILE A 61 -2.47 7.74 2.92
N GLY A 62 -1.42 7.15 2.33
CA GLY A 62 -1.20 7.21 0.88
C GLY A 62 -2.35 6.59 0.11
N THR A 63 -2.86 5.44 0.57
CA THR A 63 -4.00 4.76 -0.08
C THR A 63 -5.27 5.61 -0.04
N ILE A 64 -5.54 6.27 1.08
CA ILE A 64 -6.70 7.17 1.21
C ILE A 64 -6.54 8.38 0.27
N ILE A 65 -5.39 9.04 0.25
CA ILE A 65 -5.18 10.23 -0.59
C ILE A 65 -5.28 9.87 -2.07
N GLY A 66 -4.55 8.86 -2.53
CA GLY A 66 -4.58 8.42 -3.92
C GLY A 66 -5.97 7.91 -4.33
N GLY A 67 -6.65 7.24 -3.39
CA GLY A 67 -8.02 6.77 -3.53
C GLY A 67 -9.00 7.91 -3.78
N VAL A 68 -9.00 8.89 -2.89
CA VAL A 68 -9.88 10.07 -2.95
C VAL A 68 -9.61 10.90 -4.20
N VAL A 69 -8.35 11.21 -4.50
CA VAL A 69 -8.00 12.01 -5.68
C VAL A 69 -8.38 11.27 -6.97
N GLY A 70 -8.10 9.96 -7.06
CA GLY A 70 -8.49 9.15 -8.22
C GLY A 70 -10.01 9.12 -8.42
N ILE A 71 -10.76 8.91 -7.34
CA ILE A 71 -12.23 8.94 -7.36
C ILE A 71 -12.77 10.30 -7.85
N ILE A 72 -12.20 11.41 -7.36
CA ILE A 72 -12.62 12.76 -7.77
C ILE A 72 -12.41 12.95 -9.28
N ILE A 73 -11.27 12.50 -9.81
CA ILE A 73 -10.99 12.64 -11.25
C ILE A 73 -11.97 11.82 -12.09
N ILE A 74 -12.28 10.59 -11.69
CA ILE A 74 -13.24 9.75 -12.43
C ILE A 74 -14.65 10.35 -12.36
N TYR A 75 -15.04 10.88 -11.21
CA TYR A 75 -16.30 11.61 -11.08
C TYR A 75 -16.36 12.81 -12.04
N LEU A 76 -15.29 13.62 -12.12
CA LEU A 76 -15.21 14.73 -13.06
C LEU A 76 -15.27 14.26 -14.53
N ASN A 77 -14.61 13.15 -14.87
CA ASN A 77 -14.66 12.54 -16.21
C ASN A 77 -16.08 12.10 -16.60
N SER A 78 -16.89 11.70 -15.62
CA SER A 78 -18.28 11.31 -15.83
C SER A 78 -19.23 12.50 -15.99
N VAL A 79 -18.95 13.63 -15.33
CA VAL A 79 -19.76 14.86 -15.44
C VAL A 79 -19.39 15.64 -16.70
N PHE A 80 -18.11 15.64 -17.08
CA PHE A 80 -17.57 16.38 -18.23
C PHE A 80 -16.92 15.41 -19.22
N PRO A 81 -17.65 14.94 -20.26
CA PRO A 81 -17.15 13.93 -21.20
C PRO A 81 -15.85 14.30 -21.91
N PHE A 82 -15.58 15.60 -22.09
CA PHE A 82 -14.33 16.12 -22.66
C PHE A 82 -13.09 15.67 -21.87
N PHE A 83 -13.19 15.49 -20.55
CA PHE A 83 -12.05 15.07 -19.75
C PHE A 83 -11.60 13.63 -20.03
N ASN A 84 -12.46 12.78 -20.61
CA ASN A 84 -12.07 11.45 -21.05
C ASN A 84 -10.97 11.50 -22.13
N LEU A 85 -11.00 12.51 -23.02
CA LEU A 85 -10.00 12.70 -24.08
C LEU A 85 -8.63 13.12 -23.53
N ILE A 86 -8.60 13.69 -22.32
CA ILE A 86 -7.38 14.17 -21.66
C ILE A 86 -7.08 13.41 -20.36
N THR A 87 -7.57 12.17 -20.23
CA THR A 87 -7.34 11.30 -19.06
C THR A 87 -5.86 11.19 -18.64
N PRO A 88 -4.87 11.07 -19.57
CA PRO A 88 -3.46 11.07 -19.18
C PRO A 88 -3.02 12.37 -18.50
N ILE A 89 -3.49 13.53 -18.97
CA ILE A 89 -3.19 14.84 -18.38
C ILE A 89 -3.84 14.95 -17.00
N MET A 90 -5.10 14.52 -16.87
CA MET A 90 -5.80 14.49 -15.58
C MET A 90 -5.11 13.59 -14.57
N THR A 91 -4.60 12.44 -15.00
CA THR A 91 -3.83 11.53 -14.16
C THR A 91 -2.52 12.18 -13.69
N GLY A 92 -1.79 12.85 -14.57
CA GLY A 92 -0.56 13.58 -14.22
C GLY A 92 -0.81 14.72 -13.23
N LEU A 93 -1.90 15.48 -13.42
CA LEU A 93 -2.33 16.51 -12.47
C LEU A 93 -2.74 15.90 -11.12
N GLY A 94 -3.45 14.78 -11.14
CA GLY A 94 -3.80 14.02 -9.94
C GLY A 94 -2.58 13.55 -9.16
N ILE A 95 -1.52 13.10 -9.84
CA ILE A 95 -0.24 12.76 -9.21
C ILE A 95 0.37 14.00 -8.54
N SER A 96 0.43 15.14 -9.24
CA SER A 96 0.97 16.38 -8.68
C SER A 96 0.20 16.82 -7.43
N ILE A 97 -1.14 16.79 -7.48
CA ILE A 97 -2.03 17.08 -6.35
C ILE A 97 -1.77 16.11 -5.19
N SER A 98 -1.66 14.81 -5.46
CA SER A 98 -1.42 13.79 -4.46
C SER A 98 -0.07 13.98 -3.74
N ILE A 99 0.99 14.30 -4.49
CA ILE A 99 2.31 14.63 -3.95
C ILE A 99 2.22 15.87 -3.06
N TYR A 100 1.52 16.91 -3.52
CA TYR A 100 1.38 18.16 -2.80
C TYR A 100 0.61 17.96 -1.48
N ILE A 101 -0.49 17.23 -1.49
CA ILE A 101 -1.27 16.89 -0.28
C ILE A 101 -0.38 16.13 0.72
N CYS A 102 0.31 15.08 0.28
CA CYS A 102 1.22 14.31 1.14
C CYS A 102 2.34 15.19 1.75
N THR A 103 2.83 16.17 0.99
CA THR A 103 3.84 17.13 1.47
C THR A 103 3.27 18.08 2.53
N ILE A 104 2.06 18.64 2.32
CA ILE A 104 1.39 19.53 3.30
C ILE A 104 1.20 18.83 4.64
N ILE A 105 0.74 17.58 4.62
CA ILE A 105 0.49 16.81 5.85
C ILE A 105 1.79 16.21 6.44
N LYS A 106 2.95 16.54 5.87
CA LYS A 106 4.29 16.08 6.31
C LYS A 106 4.42 14.56 6.32
N LYS A 107 3.90 13.91 5.27
CA LYS A 107 3.93 12.45 5.08
C LYS A 107 4.61 12.05 3.76
N PRO A 108 5.91 12.32 3.59
CA PRO A 108 6.62 12.03 2.33
C PRO A 108 6.62 10.53 1.98
N GLU A 109 6.64 9.64 2.98
CA GLU A 109 6.58 8.19 2.75
C GLU A 109 5.24 7.71 2.17
N ALA A 110 4.18 8.51 2.29
CA ALA A 110 2.86 8.20 1.72
C ALA A 110 2.77 8.52 0.22
N VAL A 111 3.69 9.34 -0.31
CA VAL A 111 3.66 9.85 -1.69
C VAL A 111 3.62 8.72 -2.71
N VAL A 112 4.56 7.79 -2.65
CA VAL A 112 4.68 6.70 -3.62
C VAL A 112 3.41 5.83 -3.62
N VAL A 113 2.91 5.49 -2.43
CA VAL A 113 1.69 4.68 -2.29
C VAL A 113 0.48 5.42 -2.88
N SER A 114 0.35 6.72 -2.59
CA SER A 114 -0.70 7.58 -3.12
C SER A 114 -0.72 7.59 -4.66
N CYS A 115 0.44 7.81 -5.28
CA CYS A 115 0.57 7.80 -6.73
C CYS A 115 0.21 6.43 -7.34
N ILE A 116 0.68 5.32 -6.76
CA ILE A 116 0.37 3.98 -7.25
C ILE A 116 -1.14 3.72 -7.16
N VAL A 117 -1.80 4.12 -6.07
CA VAL A 117 -3.24 3.90 -5.88
C VAL A 117 -4.05 4.72 -6.87
N LEU A 118 -3.69 6.00 -7.05
CA LEU A 118 -4.33 6.87 -8.04
C LEU A 118 -4.23 6.27 -9.45
N VAL A 119 -3.01 5.90 -9.89
CA VAL A 119 -2.80 5.32 -11.21
C VAL A 119 -3.57 4.00 -11.36
N ALA A 120 -3.55 3.16 -10.33
CA ALA A 120 -4.27 1.90 -10.36
C ALA A 120 -5.78 2.11 -10.48
N ILE A 121 -6.33 3.12 -9.83
CA ILE A 121 -7.73 3.52 -10.00
C ILE A 121 -7.94 4.00 -11.43
N MET A 122 -7.19 4.99 -11.91
CA MET A 122 -7.34 5.54 -13.27
C MET A 122 -7.28 4.48 -14.39
N ILE A 123 -6.43 3.45 -14.25
CA ILE A 123 -6.28 2.38 -15.24
C ILE A 123 -7.40 1.32 -15.13
N ASN A 124 -7.82 0.94 -13.92
CA ASN A 124 -8.80 -0.14 -13.72
C ASN A 124 -10.27 0.36 -13.74
N SER A 125 -10.50 1.63 -14.07
CA SER A 125 -11.82 2.27 -14.04
C SER A 125 -12.63 2.06 -15.32
N ALA A 126 -12.85 0.81 -15.70
CA ALA A 126 -13.75 0.48 -16.81
C ALA A 126 -15.21 0.96 -16.57
N SER A 127 -15.59 1.18 -15.30
CA SER A 127 -16.80 1.91 -14.90
C SER A 127 -16.59 2.62 -13.55
N GLN A 128 -17.39 3.67 -13.28
CA GLN A 128 -17.38 4.40 -12.01
C GLN A 128 -17.62 3.47 -10.80
N ALA A 129 -18.64 2.60 -10.88
CA ALA A 129 -18.96 1.65 -9.82
C ALA A 129 -17.79 0.70 -9.52
N ASN A 130 -17.07 0.26 -10.56
CA ASN A 130 -15.89 -0.59 -10.40
C ASN A 130 -14.74 0.14 -9.73
N ALA A 131 -14.56 1.44 -9.99
CA ALA A 131 -13.50 2.24 -9.37
C ALA A 131 -13.68 2.41 -7.85
N TYR A 132 -14.92 2.70 -7.40
CA TYR A 132 -15.24 2.82 -5.97
C TYR A 132 -15.03 1.49 -5.23
N ILE A 133 -15.59 0.40 -5.77
CA ILE A 133 -15.48 -0.94 -5.19
C ILE A 133 -14.00 -1.36 -5.14
N TYR A 134 -13.25 -1.09 -6.21
CA TYR A 134 -11.82 -1.37 -6.26
C TYR A 134 -11.03 -0.60 -5.20
N ALA A 135 -11.27 0.71 -5.02
CA ALA A 135 -10.60 1.52 -4.01
C ALA A 135 -10.88 1.03 -2.58
N ILE A 136 -12.13 0.65 -2.29
CA ILE A 136 -12.53 0.11 -0.99
C ILE A 136 -11.87 -1.24 -0.73
N ASN A 137 -11.99 -2.19 -1.67
CA ASN A 137 -11.39 -3.51 -1.53
C ASN A 137 -9.87 -3.42 -1.35
N ARG A 138 -9.21 -2.62 -2.17
CA ARG A 138 -7.78 -2.37 -2.06
C ARG A 138 -7.37 -1.81 -0.71
N SER A 139 -8.15 -0.87 -0.15
CA SER A 139 -7.89 -0.28 1.16
C SER A 139 -8.02 -1.33 2.26
N PHE A 140 -9.09 -2.13 2.22
CA PHE A 140 -9.34 -3.21 3.17
C PHE A 140 -8.25 -4.29 3.12
N ASP A 141 -7.89 -4.76 1.93
CA ASP A 141 -6.86 -5.77 1.74
C ASP A 141 -5.49 -5.27 2.23
N THR A 142 -5.19 -3.99 1.97
CA THR A 142 -3.96 -3.35 2.45
C THR A 142 -3.91 -3.30 3.97
N ILE A 143 -5.02 -2.98 4.64
CA ILE A 143 -5.11 -2.97 6.11
C ILE A 143 -4.85 -4.37 6.67
N ILE A 144 -5.44 -5.41 6.08
CA ILE A 144 -5.19 -6.81 6.49
C ILE A 144 -3.70 -7.13 6.40
N GLY A 145 -3.06 -6.82 5.28
CA GLY A 145 -1.63 -7.06 5.09
C GLY A 145 -0.75 -6.30 6.10
N ILE A 146 -1.09 -5.05 6.41
CA ILE A 146 -0.40 -4.25 7.44
C ILE A 146 -0.51 -4.92 8.80
N ILE A 147 -1.73 -5.33 9.21
CA ILE A 147 -1.97 -5.98 10.50
C ILE A 147 -1.12 -7.25 10.61
N ILE A 148 -1.14 -8.10 9.60
CA ILE A 148 -0.37 -9.35 9.58
C ILE A 148 1.13 -9.07 9.69
N ALA A 149 1.67 -8.11 8.92
CA ALA A 149 3.09 -7.77 9.00
C ALA A 149 3.50 -7.23 10.37
N VAL A 150 2.69 -6.38 10.99
CA VAL A 150 2.97 -5.84 12.33
C VAL A 150 2.93 -6.96 13.38
N LEU A 151 1.92 -7.84 13.34
CA LEU A 151 1.81 -8.97 14.26
C LEU A 151 3.00 -9.92 14.13
N ILE A 152 3.39 -10.25 12.90
CA ILE A 152 4.55 -11.11 12.66
C ILE A 152 5.85 -10.45 13.11
N ASN A 153 6.03 -9.16 12.87
CA ASN A 153 7.24 -8.50 13.32
C ASN A 153 7.33 -8.44 14.86
N LYS A 154 6.19 -8.25 15.53
CA LYS A 154 6.08 -8.21 16.98
C LYS A 154 6.31 -9.57 17.64
N HIS A 155 5.75 -10.64 17.09
CA HIS A 155 5.73 -11.95 17.76
C HIS A 155 6.86 -12.90 17.34
N ILE A 156 7.41 -12.76 16.14
CA ILE A 156 8.51 -13.62 15.69
C ILE A 156 9.82 -12.89 15.95
N ASN A 157 10.55 -13.29 16.99
CA ASN A 157 11.86 -12.76 17.38
C ASN A 157 11.93 -11.21 17.33
N PRO A 158 11.20 -10.52 18.24
CA PRO A 158 11.14 -9.07 18.23
C PRO A 158 12.56 -8.48 18.36
N PRO A 159 12.91 -7.49 17.52
CA PRO A 159 14.20 -6.81 17.60
C PRO A 159 14.31 -6.13 18.97
N SER A 160 15.43 -6.34 19.67
CA SER A 160 15.70 -5.70 20.96
C SER A 160 15.70 -4.17 20.80
N GLU A 161 14.84 -3.46 21.53
CA GLU A 161 14.80 -1.98 21.54
C GLU A 161 16.05 -1.34 22.18
N GLU A 162 16.97 -2.14 22.75
CA GLU A 162 18.12 -1.73 23.56
C GLU A 162 19.25 -0.96 22.83
N GLY A 163 19.14 -0.69 21.52
CA GLY A 163 20.20 0.00 20.77
C GLY A 163 20.18 1.54 20.82
N TYR A 164 19.26 2.17 21.54
CA TYR A 164 19.07 3.63 21.52
C TYR A 164 19.34 4.35 22.85
N LEU A 165 19.81 3.63 23.88
CA LEU A 165 20.17 4.19 25.19
C LEU A 165 21.67 4.10 25.53
N THR A 166 22.54 3.93 24.53
CA THR A 166 24.00 4.08 24.69
C THR A 166 24.57 5.09 23.72
#